data_AF-A0A2D9XDL6-F1
#
_entry.id   AF-A0A2D9XDL6-F1
#
_cell.length_a   1.000
_cell.length_b   1.000
_cell.length_c   1.000
_cell.angle_alpha   90.00
_cell.angle_beta   90.00
_cell.angle_gamma   90.00
#
_symmetry.space_group_name_H-M   'P 1'
#
loop_
_entity.id
_entity.type
_entity.pdbx_description
1 polymer ?
#
loop_
_entity_poly.entity_id
_entity_poly.type
_entity_poly.pdbx_seq_one_letter_code
_entity_poly.pdbx_strand_id
1 'polypeptide(L)'
;GFRWRLNLQSIKKNYAHLREKPSTSGVFEKPVLFVKGALSNYIRSDYEQETLRFFPNARVKLIMGAGHWIHAEKPQVFQKIAVDFLT
;
A
#
# COMPACT_ATOMS: atom_id res chain seq x y z
N GLY A 1 4.86 -15.14 -30.67
CA GLY A 1 4.03 -15.82 -29.65
C GLY A 1 3.92 -14.96 -28.40
N PHE A 2 2.99 -15.28 -27.51
CA PHE A 2 2.82 -14.56 -26.25
C PHE A 2 3.94 -14.91 -25.26
N ARG A 3 4.51 -13.89 -24.61
CA ARG A 3 5.47 -14.05 -23.51
C ARG A 3 5.19 -13.04 -22.42
N TRP A 4 5.52 -13.40 -21.19
CA TRP A 4 5.49 -12.48 -20.07
C TRP A 4 6.53 -11.36 -20.26
N ARG A 5 6.13 -10.11 -20.02
CA ARG A 5 7.05 -8.96 -20.03
C ARG A 5 7.94 -8.92 -18.79
N LEU A 6 7.47 -9.50 -17.69
CA LEU A 6 8.17 -9.58 -16.41
C LEU A 6 9.15 -10.76 -16.41
N ASN A 7 10.27 -10.62 -15.69
CA ASN A 7 11.20 -11.71 -15.45
C ASN A 7 10.64 -12.68 -14.39
N LEU A 8 9.71 -13.55 -14.81
CA LEU A 8 9.03 -14.49 -13.92
C LEU A 8 10.00 -15.44 -13.20
N GLN A 9 11.09 -15.83 -13.84
CA GLN A 9 12.05 -16.74 -13.22
C GLN A 9 12.75 -16.08 -12.02
N SER A 10 13.15 -14.81 -12.16
CA SER A 10 13.73 -14.06 -11.05
C SER A 10 12.72 -13.84 -9.92
N ILE A 11 11.47 -13.49 -10.24
CA ILE A 11 10.42 -13.30 -9.23
C ILE A 11 10.20 -14.59 -8.44
N LYS A 12 10.09 -15.74 -9.11
CA LYS A 12 9.94 -17.05 -8.46
C LYS A 12 11.12 -17.36 -7.55
N LYS A 13 12.35 -17.18 -8.03
CA LYS A 13 13.57 -17.45 -7.27
C LYS A 13 13.69 -16.59 -6.00
N ASN A 14 13.24 -15.33 -6.08
CA ASN A 14 13.45 -14.35 -5.01
C ASN A 14 12.17 -14.00 -4.24
N TYR A 15 11.10 -14.79 -4.38
CA TYR A 15 9.79 -14.44 -3.83
C TYR A 15 9.78 -14.28 -2.31
N ALA A 16 10.56 -15.09 -1.59
CA ALA A 16 10.70 -14.96 -0.14
C ALA A 16 11.32 -13.60 0.24
N HIS A 17 12.44 -13.24 -0.40
CA HIS A 17 13.12 -11.97 -0.17
C HIS A 17 12.25 -10.75 -0.52
N LEU A 18 11.47 -10.83 -1.60
CA LEU A 18 10.51 -9.76 -1.97
C LEU A 18 9.42 -9.51 -0.92
N ARG A 19 9.15 -10.49 -0.05
CA ARG A 19 8.14 -10.40 1.01
C ARG A 19 8.72 -10.03 2.36
N GLU A 20 10.04 -9.93 2.48
CA GLU A 20 10.69 -9.58 3.74
C GLU A 20 10.36 -8.14 4.12
N LYS A 21 10.24 -7.92 5.43
CA LYS A 21 10.07 -6.60 6.00
C LYS A 21 11.35 -5.78 5.73
N PRO A 22 11.24 -4.48 5.39
CA PRO A 22 12.40 -3.60 5.28
C PRO A 22 13.24 -3.60 6.57
N SER A 23 14.56 -3.78 6.44
CA SER A 23 15.51 -3.77 7.56
C SER A 23 16.05 -2.38 7.92
N THR A 24 15.43 -1.32 7.39
CA THR A 24 15.89 0.06 7.56
C THR A 24 15.55 0.63 8.94
N SER A 25 16.34 1.58 9.39
CA SER A 25 16.03 2.47 10.53
C SER A 25 15.58 3.86 10.07
N GLY A 26 15.54 4.12 8.76
CA GLY A 26 15.17 5.41 8.19
C GLY A 26 13.71 5.76 8.47
N VAL A 27 13.48 7.05 8.77
CA VAL A 27 12.15 7.63 8.99
C VAL A 27 11.83 8.56 7.83
N PHE A 28 10.61 8.48 7.32
CA PHE A 28 10.12 9.38 6.30
C PHE A 28 9.16 10.39 6.93
N GLU A 29 9.67 11.60 7.17
CA GLU A 29 8.98 12.64 7.93
C GLU A 29 8.00 13.48 7.11
N LYS A 30 7.94 13.30 5.78
CA LYS A 30 6.96 14.03 4.96
C LYS A 30 5.55 13.45 5.14
N PRO A 31 4.50 14.21 4.78
CA PRO A 31 3.14 13.69 4.79
C PRO A 31 3.02 12.37 4.01
N VAL A 32 2.32 11.39 4.61
CA VAL A 32 2.04 10.10 3.97
C VAL A 32 0.55 9.81 4.09
N LEU A 33 -0.05 9.32 3.01
CA LEU A 33 -1.42 8.87 3.00
C LEU A 33 -1.49 7.37 2.67
N PHE A 34 -1.99 6.59 3.62
CA PHE A 34 -2.42 5.22 3.38
C PHE A 34 -3.90 5.22 3.01
N VAL A 35 -4.26 4.56 1.91
CA VAL A 35 -5.66 4.37 1.51
C VAL A 35 -5.94 2.88 1.50
N LYS A 36 -6.97 2.44 2.24
CA LYS A 36 -7.39 1.04 2.30
C LYS A 36 -8.89 0.89 2.07
N GLY A 37 -9.29 -0.23 1.49
CA GLY A 37 -10.69 -0.65 1.51
C GLY A 37 -11.09 -1.13 2.89
N ALA A 38 -12.31 -0.81 3.31
CA ALA A 38 -12.84 -1.21 4.61
C ALA A 38 -12.95 -2.74 4.77
N LEU A 39 -13.05 -3.47 3.66
CA LEU A 39 -13.14 -4.94 3.64
C LEU A 39 -11.76 -5.61 3.44
N SER A 40 -10.66 -4.84 3.42
CA SER A 40 -9.31 -5.36 3.21
C SER A 40 -8.55 -5.62 4.52
N ASN A 41 -7.91 -6.80 4.58
CA ASN A 41 -7.09 -7.25 5.69
C ASN A 41 -5.58 -6.99 5.51
N TYR A 42 -5.19 -6.16 4.55
CA TYR A 42 -3.76 -5.90 4.26
C TYR A 42 -3.15 -4.86 5.20
N ILE A 43 -3.88 -3.80 5.52
CA ILE A 43 -3.48 -2.79 6.50
C ILE A 43 -4.33 -3.02 7.73
N ARG A 44 -3.74 -3.59 8.78
CA ARG A 44 -4.41 -3.97 10.02
C ARG A 44 -3.98 -3.04 11.17
N SER A 45 -4.81 -2.92 12.19
CA SER A 45 -4.55 -2.04 13.34
C SER A 45 -3.32 -2.46 14.15
N ASP A 46 -2.96 -3.73 14.16
CA ASP A 46 -1.73 -4.24 14.79
C ASP A 46 -0.46 -3.74 14.11
N TYR A 47 -0.53 -3.20 12.89
CA TYR A 47 0.62 -2.60 12.20
C TYR A 47 0.76 -1.10 12.44
N GLU A 48 -0.15 -0.48 13.19
CA GLU A 48 -0.19 0.98 13.36
C GLU A 48 1.08 1.53 14.02
N GLN A 49 1.52 0.93 15.14
CA GLN A 49 2.74 1.37 15.83
C GLN A 49 3.98 1.27 14.93
N GLU A 50 4.09 0.19 14.18
CA GLU A 50 5.21 -0.01 13.26
C GLU A 50 5.14 0.97 12.08
N THR A 51 3.95 1.22 11.55
CA THR A 51 3.72 2.19 10.47
C THR A 51 4.15 3.59 10.92
N LEU A 52 3.72 4.03 12.10
CA LEU A 52 4.06 5.34 12.65
C LEU A 52 5.54 5.48 13.01
N ARG A 53 6.24 4.38 13.30
CA ARG A 53 7.70 4.38 13.47
C ARG A 53 8.43 4.80 12.20
N PHE A 54 7.97 4.35 11.02
CA PHE A 54 8.57 4.70 9.74
C PHE A 54 7.98 5.99 9.14
N PHE A 55 6.71 6.26 9.41
CA PHE A 55 5.94 7.34 8.80
C PHE A 55 5.17 8.12 9.88
N PRO A 56 5.84 8.95 10.69
CA PRO A 56 5.22 9.63 11.84
C PRO A 56 4.09 10.58 11.45
N ASN A 57 4.13 11.11 10.22
CA ASN A 57 3.12 12.01 9.67
C ASN A 57 2.11 11.31 8.75
N ALA A 58 1.90 10.01 8.96
CA ALA A 58 0.96 9.22 8.19
C ALA A 58 -0.50 9.48 8.58
N ARG A 59 -1.38 9.44 7.58
CA ARG A 59 -2.84 9.43 7.74
C ARG A 59 -3.42 8.20 7.04
N VAL A 60 -4.54 7.69 7.53
CA VAL A 60 -5.26 6.57 6.92
C VAL A 60 -6.63 7.04 6.43
N LYS A 61 -6.98 6.71 5.19
CA LYS A 61 -8.33 6.86 4.63
C LYS A 61 -8.92 5.50 4.30
N LEU A 62 -10.15 5.29 4.75
CA LEU A 62 -10.93 4.09 4.49
C LEU A 62 -11.94 4.35 3.38
N ILE A 63 -11.96 3.48 2.37
CA ILE A 63 -13.00 3.45 1.34
C ILE A 63 -14.01 2.37 1.72
N MET A 64 -15.22 2.80 2.09
CA MET A 64 -16.31 1.91 2.46
C MET A 64 -16.77 1.06 1.27
N GLY A 65 -17.07 -0.21 1.55
CA GLY A 65 -17.53 -1.17 0.52
C GLY A 65 -16.50 -1.50 -0.55
N ALA A 66 -15.20 -1.36 -0.25
CA ALA A 66 -14.10 -1.80 -1.11
C ALA A 66 -13.20 -2.81 -0.39
N GLY A 67 -12.71 -3.80 -1.14
CA GLY A 67 -11.69 -4.75 -0.73
C GLY A 67 -10.27 -4.22 -0.98
N HIS A 68 -9.40 -5.09 -1.48
CA HIS A 68 -7.99 -4.76 -1.67
C HIS A 68 -7.73 -3.88 -2.89
N TRP A 69 -8.54 -4.01 -3.95
CA TRP A 69 -8.31 -3.36 -5.24
C TRP A 69 -9.12 -2.08 -5.34
N ILE A 70 -8.90 -1.17 -4.40
CA ILE A 70 -9.68 0.06 -4.22
C ILE A 70 -9.80 0.91 -5.49
N HIS A 71 -8.74 0.93 -6.32
CA HIS A 71 -8.68 1.68 -7.55
C HIS A 71 -9.52 1.06 -8.67
N ALA A 72 -9.79 -0.25 -8.62
CA ALA A 72 -10.68 -0.94 -9.55
C ALA A 72 -12.12 -0.99 -9.02
N GLU A 73 -12.29 -1.17 -7.71
CA GLU A 73 -13.60 -1.33 -7.07
C GLU A 73 -14.35 0.01 -6.86
N LYS A 74 -13.62 1.08 -6.50
CA LYS A 74 -14.17 2.42 -6.24
C LYS A 74 -13.28 3.52 -6.87
N PRO A 75 -13.09 3.51 -8.20
CA PRO A 75 -12.10 4.35 -8.89
C PRO A 75 -12.27 5.84 -8.61
N GLN A 76 -13.49 6.37 -8.66
CA GLN A 76 -13.75 7.81 -8.48
C GLN A 76 -13.46 8.26 -7.05
N VAL A 77 -13.81 7.43 -6.05
CA VAL A 77 -13.54 7.73 -4.63
C VAL A 77 -12.03 7.73 -4.38
N PHE A 78 -11.33 6.70 -4.88
CA PHE A 78 -9.87 6.64 -4.78
C PHE A 78 -9.21 7.83 -5.46
N GLN A 79 -9.62 8.16 -6.69
CA GLN A 79 -9.09 9.30 -7.44
C GLN A 79 -9.25 10.61 -6.66
N LYS A 80 -10.44 10.87 -6.11
CA LYS A 80 -10.68 12.08 -5.32
C LYS A 80 -9.75 12.14 -4.11
N ILE A 81 -9.65 11.05 -3.34
CA ILE A 81 -8.76 10.96 -2.18
C ILE A 81 -7.30 11.23 -2.57
N ALA A 82 -6.84 10.66 -3.69
CA ALA A 82 -5.47 10.85 -4.16
C ALA A 82 -5.20 12.29 -4.60
N VAL A 83 -6.11 12.90 -5.37
CA VAL A 83 -5.98 14.29 -5.81
C VAL A 83 -5.98 15.24 -4.63
N ASP A 84 -6.94 15.10 -3.71
CA ASP A 84 -7.05 15.95 -2.50
C ASP A 84 -5.81 15.88 -1.60
N PHE A 85 -4.96 14.85 -1.73
CA PHE A 85 -3.71 14.74 -1.00
C PHE A 85 -2.52 15.40 -1.70
N LEU A 86 -2.55 15.46 -3.04
CA LEU A 86 -1.46 15.99 -3.86
C LEU A 86 -1.57 17.49 -4.11
N THR A 87 -2.75 18.07 -3.90
CA THR A 87 -3.05 19.51 -4.08
C THR A 87 -3.15 20.21 -2.74
#